data_AF-A0A8J3GZ72-F1
#
_entry.id   AF-A0A8J3GZ72-F1
#
_cell.length_a   1.000
_cell.length_b   1.000
_cell.length_c   1.000
_cell.angle_alpha   90.00
_cell.angle_beta   90.00
_cell.angle_gamma   90.00
#
_symmetry.space_group_name_H-M   'P 1'
#
loop_
_entity.id
_entity.type
_entity.pdbx_description
1 polymer ?
#
loop_
_entity_poly.entity_id
_entity_poly.type
_entity_poly.pdbx_seq_one_letter_code
_entity_poly.pdbx_strand_id
1 'polypeptide(L)'
;MESRSDLPRWPRPPACLPAARLAEPPEGARVAVAGLVILRQRPGTAKGVIFLTLEDETGVVNVIVWRKMYERFRRAVIAGRMLRVTGRVQRAHEVTHVIAEQVEDISAMLDLLLAR
;
A
#
# COMPACT_ATOMS: atom_id res chain seq x y z
N MET A 1 34.74 -11.10 15.77
CA MET A 1 33.48 -11.85 15.77
C MET A 1 32.35 -10.84 15.66
N GLU A 2 32.15 -10.31 14.46
CA GLU A 2 31.16 -9.27 14.18
C GLU A 2 29.79 -9.93 13.97
N SER A 3 28.82 -9.52 14.78
CA SER A 3 27.44 -10.03 14.78
C SER A 3 26.73 -9.67 13.47
N ARG A 4 26.34 -10.68 12.68
CA ARG A 4 25.51 -10.55 11.47
C ARG A 4 24.04 -10.24 11.82
N SER A 5 23.71 -9.06 12.37
CA SER A 5 22.33 -8.75 12.81
C SER A 5 21.61 -7.61 12.08
N ASP A 6 22.16 -7.02 11.03
CA ASP A 6 21.68 -5.69 10.58
C ASP A 6 20.89 -5.69 9.25
N LEU A 7 20.25 -6.80 8.90
CA LEU A 7 19.25 -6.78 7.84
C LEU A 7 17.90 -6.34 8.42
N PRO A 8 17.16 -5.40 7.78
CA PRO A 8 15.81 -5.08 8.20
C PRO A 8 14.97 -6.35 8.18
N ARG A 9 14.25 -6.63 9.28
CA ARG A 9 13.46 -7.87 9.46
C ARG A 9 12.35 -8.05 8.41
N TRP A 10 12.08 -7.03 7.59
CA TRP A 10 10.99 -6.99 6.61
C TRP A 10 11.44 -6.45 5.24
N PRO A 11 10.74 -6.81 4.14
CA PRO A 11 10.98 -6.27 2.79
C PRO A 11 10.96 -4.74 2.73
N ARG A 12 11.92 -4.15 2.02
CA ARG A 12 11.99 -2.69 1.76
C ARG A 12 11.60 -2.38 0.32
N PRO A 13 11.02 -1.20 0.04
CA PRO A 13 10.76 -0.74 -1.32
C PRO A 13 12.02 -0.90 -2.21
N PRO A 14 11.89 -1.43 -3.44
CA PRO A 14 10.65 -1.69 -4.16
C PRO A 14 9.98 -3.05 -3.85
N ALA A 15 10.57 -3.89 -3.00
CA ALA A 15 9.98 -5.17 -2.62
C ALA A 15 8.74 -4.96 -1.73
N CYS A 16 7.66 -5.66 -2.07
CA CYS A 16 6.39 -5.56 -1.37
C CYS A 16 6.40 -6.37 -0.07
N LEU A 17 5.92 -5.74 1.00
CA LEU A 17 5.62 -6.36 2.29
C LEU A 17 4.26 -7.04 2.18
N PRO A 18 4.14 -8.34 2.50
CA PRO A 18 2.83 -9.01 2.58
C PRO A 18 1.93 -8.36 3.64
N ALA A 19 0.63 -8.33 3.39
CA ALA A 19 -0.36 -7.72 4.29
C ALA A 19 -0.26 -8.25 5.73
N ALA A 20 -0.12 -9.57 5.90
CA ALA A 20 0.01 -10.20 7.23
C ALA A 20 1.23 -9.73 8.04
N ARG A 21 2.24 -9.16 7.38
CA ARG A 21 3.49 -8.70 8.00
C ARG A 21 3.50 -7.18 8.25
N LEU A 22 2.39 -6.48 7.99
CA LEU A 22 2.31 -5.02 8.10
C LEU A 22 2.57 -4.51 9.54
N ALA A 23 2.43 -5.35 10.55
CA ALA A 23 2.72 -5.01 11.95
C ALA A 23 4.22 -4.97 12.30
N GLU A 24 5.10 -5.57 11.49
CA GLU A 24 6.53 -5.69 11.79
C GLU A 24 7.34 -4.38 11.65
N PRO A 25 7.15 -3.57 10.60
CA PRO A 25 7.89 -2.32 10.44
C PRO A 25 7.48 -1.31 11.52
N PRO A 26 8.41 -0.55 12.13
CA PRO A 26 8.06 0.46 13.14
C PRO A 26 7.21 1.61 12.56
N GLU A 27 6.66 2.44 13.44
CA GLU A 27 5.90 3.63 13.04
C GLU A 27 6.72 4.54 12.12
N GLY A 28 6.10 5.05 11.06
CA GLY A 28 6.76 5.91 10.06
C GLY A 28 7.70 5.18 9.10
N ALA A 29 7.90 3.87 9.26
CA ALA A 29 8.73 3.07 8.36
C ALA A 29 8.18 3.11 6.93
N ARG A 30 9.09 3.30 5.97
CA ARG A 30 8.75 3.27 4.55
C ARG A 30 8.67 1.84 4.04
N VAL A 31 7.53 1.49 3.44
CA VAL A 31 7.18 0.15 2.93
C VAL A 31 6.58 0.25 1.54
N ALA A 32 6.64 -0.84 0.78
CA ALA A 32 5.84 -1.02 -0.41
C ALA A 32 4.86 -2.17 -0.14
N VAL A 33 3.62 -2.05 -0.61
CA VAL A 33 2.59 -3.09 -0.54
C VAL A 33 1.98 -3.22 -1.93
N ALA A 34 1.48 -4.40 -2.28
CA ALA A 34 0.78 -4.61 -3.54
C ALA A 34 -0.42 -5.50 -3.32
N GLY A 35 -1.50 -5.24 -4.04
CA GLY A 35 -2.72 -6.03 -3.92
C GLY A 35 -3.81 -5.58 -4.88
N LEU A 36 -4.86 -6.39 -4.97
CA LEU A 36 -6.09 -6.06 -5.65
C LEU A 36 -6.81 -4.95 -4.90
N VAL A 37 -7.37 -3.98 -5.63
CA VAL A 37 -8.19 -2.95 -5.02
C VAL A 37 -9.58 -3.52 -4.79
N ILE A 38 -9.95 -3.75 -3.54
CA ILE A 38 -11.26 -4.29 -3.17
C ILE A 38 -12.24 -3.21 -2.72
N LEU A 39 -11.73 -2.05 -2.27
CA LEU A 39 -12.58 -0.93 -1.81
C LEU A 39 -11.92 0.42 -2.08
N ARG A 40 -12.75 1.40 -2.47
CA ARG A 40 -12.39 2.82 -2.54
C ARG A 40 -13.43 3.65 -1.80
N GLN A 41 -13.02 4.46 -0.84
CA GLN A 41 -13.92 5.38 -0.12
C GLN A 41 -13.39 6.80 -0.20
N ARG A 42 -14.30 7.74 -0.48
CA ARG A 42 -14.02 9.18 -0.46
C ARG A 42 -15.11 9.88 0.37
N PRO A 43 -14.98 9.91 1.70
CA PRO A 43 -15.97 10.54 2.55
C PRO A 43 -16.10 12.02 2.20
N GLY A 44 -17.33 12.53 2.04
CA GLY A 44 -17.58 13.92 1.66
C GLY A 44 -17.00 14.95 2.66
N THR A 45 -16.82 14.55 3.91
CA THR A 45 -16.30 15.37 5.01
C THR A 45 -14.77 15.35 5.15
N ALA A 46 -14.06 14.42 4.50
CA ALA A 46 -12.65 14.14 4.76
C ALA A 46 -11.67 14.99 3.93
N LYS A 47 -11.95 16.28 3.69
CA LYS A 47 -11.04 17.25 3.02
C LYS A 47 -10.29 16.72 1.77
N GLY A 48 -10.91 15.83 0.99
CA GLY A 48 -10.31 15.26 -0.22
C GLY A 48 -9.36 14.07 -0.01
N VAL A 49 -9.40 13.43 1.16
CA VAL A 49 -8.75 12.13 1.43
C VAL A 49 -9.51 11.01 0.73
N ILE A 50 -8.76 10.04 0.21
CA ILE A 50 -9.28 8.79 -0.31
C ILE A 50 -8.69 7.64 0.52
N PHE A 51 -9.54 6.69 0.88
CA PHE A 51 -9.15 5.44 1.51
C PHE A 51 -9.24 4.33 0.47
N LEU A 52 -8.18 3.53 0.37
CA LEU A 52 -8.14 2.33 -0.45
C LEU A 52 -7.95 1.12 0.47
N THR A 53 -8.58 0.02 0.14
CA THR A 53 -8.24 -1.28 0.73
C THR A 53 -7.66 -2.16 -0.38
N LEU A 54 -6.42 -2.59 -0.16
CA LEU A 54 -5.73 -3.53 -1.03
C LEU A 54 -5.78 -4.93 -0.40
N GLU A 55 -5.98 -5.96 -1.20
CA GLU A 55 -5.99 -7.35 -0.75
C GLU A 55 -4.90 -8.16 -1.48
N ASP A 56 -4.11 -8.90 -0.71
CA ASP A 56 -3.26 -9.99 -1.17
C ASP A 56 -3.72 -11.31 -0.52
N GLU A 57 -3.09 -12.44 -0.86
CA GLU A 57 -3.47 -13.75 -0.33
C GLU A 57 -3.27 -13.88 1.19
N THR A 58 -2.56 -12.94 1.82
CA THR A 58 -2.24 -12.94 3.26
C THR A 58 -3.14 -12.00 4.06
N GLY A 59 -3.94 -11.17 3.41
CA GLY A 59 -4.91 -10.28 4.06
C GLY A 59 -5.06 -8.93 3.37
N VAL A 60 -5.47 -7.92 4.15
CA VAL A 60 -5.79 -6.58 3.64
C VAL A 60 -4.83 -5.51 4.16
N VAL A 61 -4.58 -4.50 3.32
CA VAL A 61 -3.83 -3.28 3.68
C VAL A 61 -4.71 -2.06 3.44
N ASN A 62 -4.93 -1.28 4.50
CA ASN A 62 -5.60 0.01 4.40
C ASN A 62 -4.61 1.10 4.01
N VAL A 63 -4.89 1.79 2.91
CA VAL A 63 -4.04 2.85 2.37
C VAL A 63 -4.80 4.17 2.44
N ILE A 64 -4.13 5.19 2.98
CA ILE A 64 -4.66 6.56 3.00
C ILE A 64 -3.94 7.37 1.93
N VAL A 65 -4.72 7.96 1.04
CA VAL A 65 -4.25 8.82 -0.05
C VAL A 65 -4.74 10.24 0.19
N TRP A 66 -3.83 11.10 0.65
CA TRP A 66 -4.11 12.53 0.84
C TRP A 66 -4.34 13.22 -0.51
N ARG A 67 -5.08 14.34 -0.50
CA ARG A 67 -5.47 15.10 -1.70
C ARG A 67 -4.31 15.33 -2.68
N LYS A 68 -3.15 15.79 -2.18
CA LYS A 68 -1.95 16.04 -3.00
C LYS A 68 -1.46 14.79 -3.74
N MET A 69 -1.50 13.63 -3.10
CA MET A 69 -1.10 12.36 -3.70
C MET A 69 -2.15 11.84 -4.67
N TYR A 70 -3.43 11.99 -4.32
CA TYR A 70 -4.53 11.66 -5.22
C TYR A 70 -4.46 12.48 -6.51
N GLU A 71 -4.26 13.80 -6.42
CA GLU A 71 -4.13 14.67 -7.60
C GLU A 71 -2.97 14.23 -8.50
N ARG A 72 -1.83 13.85 -7.89
CA ARG A 72 -0.65 13.35 -8.62
C ARG A 72 -0.87 11.99 -9.29
N PHE A 73 -1.56 11.07 -8.62
CA PHE A 73 -1.72 9.68 -9.07
C PHE A 73 -3.17 9.34 -9.44
N ARG A 74 -3.95 10.34 -9.86
CA ARG A 74 -5.41 10.28 -10.02
C ARG A 74 -5.88 9.07 -10.81
N ARG A 75 -5.25 8.79 -11.95
CA ARG A 75 -5.62 7.67 -12.82
C ARG A 75 -5.49 6.33 -12.10
N ALA A 76 -4.35 6.06 -11.47
CA ALA A 76 -4.12 4.83 -10.72
C ALA A 76 -5.10 4.69 -9.53
N VAL A 77 -5.31 5.77 -8.79
CA VAL A 77 -6.20 5.79 -7.61
C VAL A 77 -7.69 5.67 -7.96
N ILE A 78 -8.12 5.99 -9.19
CA ILE A 78 -9.52 5.81 -9.60
C ILE A 78 -9.71 4.45 -10.28
N ALA A 79 -8.86 4.13 -11.24
CA ALA A 79 -9.14 3.07 -12.22
C ALA A 79 -8.32 1.79 -12.01
N GLY A 80 -7.23 1.83 -11.23
CA GLY A 80 -6.37 0.66 -11.05
C GLY A 80 -7.12 -0.51 -10.39
N ARG A 81 -7.01 -1.70 -10.97
CA ARG A 81 -7.55 -2.95 -10.39
C ARG A 81 -6.56 -3.61 -9.45
N MET A 82 -5.27 -3.46 -9.74
CA MET A 82 -4.17 -3.89 -8.89
C MET A 82 -3.19 -2.74 -8.74
N LEU A 83 -2.80 -2.44 -7.50
CA LEU A 83 -1.90 -1.33 -7.21
C LEU A 83 -0.67 -1.81 -6.45
N ARG A 84 0.48 -1.21 -6.76
CA ARG A 84 1.61 -1.15 -5.84
C ARG A 84 1.64 0.22 -5.20
N VAL A 85 1.66 0.28 -3.88
CA VAL A 85 1.73 1.52 -3.11
C VAL A 85 3.01 1.52 -2.30
N THR A 86 3.84 2.53 -2.51
CA THR A 86 4.93 2.85 -1.58
C THR A 86 4.50 3.98 -0.67
N GLY A 87 4.72 3.81 0.63
CA GLY A 87 4.24 4.76 1.64
C GLY A 87 4.86 4.53 3.01
N ARG A 88 4.30 5.19 4.02
CA ARG A 88 4.74 5.09 5.42
C ARG A 88 3.70 4.40 6.27
N VAL A 89 4.15 3.50 7.13
CA VAL A 89 3.30 2.87 8.14
C VAL A 89 2.82 3.93 9.13
N GLN A 90 1.51 3.97 9.37
CA GLN A 90 0.89 4.76 10.43
C GLN A 90 -0.04 3.88 11.27
N ARG A 91 0.15 3.89 12.58
CA ARG A 91 -0.71 3.17 13.54
C ARG A 91 -1.71 4.13 14.16
N ALA A 92 -2.99 3.77 14.10
CA ALA A 92 -4.06 4.50 14.76
C ALA A 92 -4.98 3.50 15.46
N HIS A 93 -5.03 3.56 16.78
CA HIS A 93 -5.71 2.55 17.61
C HIS A 93 -5.23 1.14 17.25
N GLU A 94 -6.14 0.24 16.87
CA GLU A 94 -5.83 -1.14 16.49
C GLU A 94 -5.61 -1.34 14.98
N VAL A 95 -5.70 -0.27 14.18
CA VAL A 95 -5.59 -0.36 12.72
C VAL A 95 -4.26 0.22 12.23
N THR A 96 -3.53 -0.58 11.46
CA THR A 96 -2.33 -0.13 10.77
C THR A 96 -2.67 0.28 9.33
N HIS A 97 -2.24 1.48 8.96
CA HIS A 97 -2.44 2.06 7.64
C HIS A 97 -1.10 2.29 6.93
N VAL A 98 -1.14 2.40 5.60
CA VAL A 98 -0.04 2.93 4.80
C VAL A 98 -0.43 4.30 4.24
N ILE A 99 0.30 5.34 4.63
CA ILE A 99 0.16 6.67 4.06
C ILE A 99 0.90 6.71 2.72
N ALA A 100 0.16 6.83 1.62
CA ALA A 100 0.72 6.73 0.29
C ALA A 100 1.67 7.89 -0.02
N GLU A 101 2.84 7.57 -0.58
CA GLU A 101 3.81 8.52 -1.15
C GLU A 101 3.95 8.34 -2.67
N GLN A 102 3.74 7.11 -3.16
CA GLN A 102 3.73 6.74 -4.56
C GLN A 102 2.68 5.64 -4.80
N VAL A 103 1.92 5.78 -5.89
CA VAL A 103 0.90 4.81 -6.31
C VAL A 103 1.16 4.43 -7.75
N GLU A 104 1.31 3.14 -8.00
CA GLU A 104 1.58 2.56 -9.32
C GLU A 104 0.44 1.62 -9.70
N ASP A 105 -0.12 1.85 -10.89
CA ASP A 105 -1.09 0.94 -11.48
C ASP A 105 -0.34 -0.24 -12.13
N ILE A 106 -0.49 -1.41 -11.53
CA ILE A 106 0.12 -2.66 -12.01
C ILE A 106 -0.94 -3.62 -12.55
N SER A 107 -2.12 -3.11 -12.91
CA SER A 107 -3.24 -3.93 -13.43
C SER A 107 -2.88 -4.73 -14.67
N ALA A 108 -1.91 -4.27 -15.47
CA ALA A 108 -1.38 -5.02 -16.61
C ALA A 108 -0.83 -6.40 -16.22
N MET A 109 -0.36 -6.59 -14.98
CA MET A 109 0.07 -7.91 -14.48
C MET A 109 -1.08 -8.91 -14.39
N LEU A 110 -2.32 -8.44 -14.15
CA LEU A 110 -3.50 -9.31 -14.16
C LEU A 110 -3.81 -9.80 -15.56
N ASP A 111 -3.60 -8.95 -16.57
CA ASP A 111 -3.90 -9.29 -17.97
C ASP A 111 -2.97 -10.41 -18.48
N LEU A 112 -1.76 -10.49 -17.94
CA LEU A 112 -0.81 -11.58 -18.21
C LEU A 112 -1.30 -12.95 -17.70
N LEU A 113 -2.21 -12.98 -16.72
CA LEU A 113 -2.78 -14.25 -16.23
C LEU A 113 -3.79 -14.83 -17.22
N LEU A 114 -4.42 -13.98 -18.03
CA LEU A 114 -5.42 -14.35 -19.04
C LEU A 114 -4.79 -14.65 -20.40
N ALA A 115 -3.55 -14.20 -20.64
CA ALA A 115 -2.83 -14.39 -21.90
C ALA A 115 -2.22 -15.79 -22.07
N ARG A 116 -2.78 -16.81 -21.39
CA ARG A 116 -2.36 -18.21 -21.46
C ARG A 116 -3.29 -19.02 -22.34
#